data_AF-S6C752-F1
#
_entry.id   AF-S6C752-F1
#
_cell.length_a   1.000
_cell.length_b   1.000
_cell.length_c   1.000
_cell.angle_alpha   90.00
_cell.angle_beta   90.00
_cell.angle_gamma   90.00
#
_symmetry.space_group_name_H-M   'P 1'
#
loop_
_entity.id
_entity.type
_entity.pdbx_description
1 polymer ?
#
loop_
_entity_poly.entity_id
_entity_poly.type
_entity_poly.pdbx_seq_one_letter_code
_entity_poly.pdbx_strand_id
1 'polypeptide(L)'
;MYAPTRVWRRWHRKVNLKEKRQALASALAATAVVPVVMSRGHRIEALREVPMVVDDAIEQINKTKDAVKLLETIGLGAELKRIDKVTGRARDGRKKRPVGPLIILRATAVEGKRAFRNIPGVEVACVERLNLLKLAPAGALGRLCVWSKSAFEALDDYIKMMPTKLLKNADLSALIESTPVQAALRAPREGTPKATRKSGCSKEVLKFVQESLRSEGLINTKVKAKKTKEEMKRCKANSKAFYKNIIEAISTKPLT
;
A
#
# COMPACT_ATOMS: atom_id res chain seq x y z
N MET A 1 -32.33 18.25 -15.31
CA MET A 1 -31.88 17.10 -14.50
C MET A 1 -32.98 16.78 -13.48
N TYR A 2 -33.42 15.52 -13.40
CA TYR A 2 -34.61 15.11 -12.61
C TYR A 2 -34.45 15.27 -11.08
N ALA A 3 -33.23 15.15 -10.54
CA ALA A 3 -32.95 15.33 -9.12
C ALA A 3 -31.72 16.25 -8.89
N PRO A 4 -31.91 17.58 -8.87
CA PRO A 4 -30.80 18.51 -8.66
C PRO A 4 -30.27 18.44 -7.22
N THR A 5 -29.00 18.82 -7.04
CA THR A 5 -28.38 18.90 -5.71
C THR A 5 -29.04 20.00 -4.88
N ARG A 6 -29.63 19.61 -3.75
CA ARG A 6 -30.32 20.52 -2.83
C ARG A 6 -29.41 20.88 -1.65
N VAL A 7 -29.58 22.09 -1.11
CA VAL A 7 -28.75 22.63 -0.03
C VAL A 7 -28.89 21.80 1.26
N TRP A 8 -30.09 21.29 1.53
CA TRP A 8 -30.41 20.50 2.73
C TRP A 8 -30.01 19.02 2.67
N ARG A 9 -29.10 18.65 1.75
CA ARG A 9 -28.45 17.34 1.80
C ARG A 9 -27.79 17.18 3.17
N ARG A 10 -27.89 16.00 3.80
CA ARG A 10 -27.22 15.73 5.08
C ARG A 10 -25.71 15.64 4.86
N TRP A 11 -24.98 16.74 4.98
CA TRP A 11 -23.52 16.82 4.76
C TRP A 11 -22.71 16.25 5.92
N HIS A 12 -23.12 16.58 7.16
CA HIS A 12 -22.41 16.15 8.36
C HIS A 12 -22.88 14.78 8.85
N ARG A 13 -21.97 14.06 9.51
CA ARG A 13 -22.23 12.78 10.17
C ARG A 13 -21.76 12.89 11.63
N LYS A 14 -22.69 12.69 12.57
CA LYS A 14 -22.36 12.55 13.99
C LYS A 14 -21.79 11.15 14.19
N VAL A 15 -20.61 11.08 14.80
CA VAL A 15 -19.92 9.82 15.12
C VAL A 15 -19.74 9.77 16.64
N ASN A 16 -19.89 8.60 17.22
CA ASN A 16 -19.81 8.40 18.66
C ASN A 16 -18.42 8.74 19.19
N LEU A 17 -18.36 9.37 20.37
CA LEU A 17 -17.09 9.78 20.97
C LEU A 17 -16.21 8.58 21.33
N LYS A 18 -16.82 7.48 21.80
CA LYS A 18 -16.11 6.24 22.14
C LYS A 18 -15.45 5.63 20.89
N GLU A 19 -16.18 5.54 19.78
CA GLU A 19 -15.65 5.04 18.49
C GLU A 19 -14.49 5.93 17.97
N LYS A 20 -14.63 7.26 18.07
CA LYS A 20 -13.54 8.18 17.68
C LYS A 20 -12.28 7.96 18.51
N ARG A 21 -12.41 7.79 19.82
CA ARG A 21 -11.29 7.54 20.74
C ARG A 21 -10.62 6.20 20.43
N GLN A 22 -11.43 5.15 20.21
CA GLN A 22 -10.93 3.84 19.84
C GLN A 22 -10.19 3.86 18.50
N ALA A 23 -10.74 4.55 17.49
CA ALA A 23 -10.09 4.70 16.19
C ALA A 23 -8.75 5.45 16.30
N LEU A 24 -8.67 6.47 17.17
CA LEU A 24 -7.44 7.21 17.44
C LEU A 24 -6.39 6.28 18.07
N ALA A 25 -6.76 5.52 19.09
CA ALA A 25 -5.87 4.55 19.73
C ALA A 25 -5.36 3.49 18.75
N SER A 26 -6.24 2.93 17.90
CA SER A 26 -5.85 1.97 16.86
C SER A 26 -4.94 2.59 15.80
N ALA A 27 -5.21 3.82 15.37
CA ALA A 27 -4.36 4.53 14.41
C ALA A 27 -2.97 4.79 14.98
N LEU A 28 -2.87 5.14 16.26
CA LEU A 28 -1.61 5.36 16.95
C LEU A 28 -0.83 4.06 17.17
N ALA A 29 -1.49 2.97 17.59
CA ALA A 29 -0.85 1.67 17.70
C ALA A 29 -0.23 1.22 16.36
N ALA A 30 -0.91 1.51 15.24
CA ALA A 30 -0.40 1.20 13.91
C ALA A 30 0.85 2.00 13.52
N THR A 31 1.10 3.18 14.11
CA THR A 31 2.32 3.97 13.79
C THR A 31 3.58 3.38 14.42
N ALA A 32 3.45 2.53 15.44
CA ALA A 32 4.56 1.81 16.05
C ALA A 32 4.97 0.54 15.27
N VAL A 33 4.14 0.07 14.33
CA VAL A 33 4.36 -1.21 13.63
C VAL A 33 5.03 -0.98 12.29
N VAL A 34 6.34 -1.28 12.20
CA VAL A 34 7.18 -1.05 10.99
C VAL A 34 6.53 -1.58 9.69
N PRO A 35 6.04 -2.83 9.60
CA PRO A 35 5.38 -3.33 8.38
C PRO A 35 4.18 -2.50 7.92
N VAL A 36 3.42 -1.95 8.87
CA VAL A 36 2.22 -1.17 8.57
C VAL A 36 2.62 0.22 8.04
N VAL A 37 3.67 0.82 8.60
CA VAL A 37 4.18 2.12 8.11
C VAL A 37 4.86 1.99 6.73
N MET A 38 5.58 0.88 6.50
CA MET A 38 6.20 0.58 5.21
C MET A 38 5.16 0.26 4.13
N SER A 39 4.14 -0.55 4.44
CA SER A 39 3.07 -0.90 3.49
C SER A 39 2.22 0.31 3.08
N ARG A 40 2.09 1.31 3.96
CA ARG A 40 1.51 2.61 3.63
C ARG A 40 2.33 3.40 2.60
N GLY A 41 3.62 3.09 2.45
CA GLY A 41 4.50 3.63 1.42
C GLY A 41 5.45 4.74 1.87
N HIS A 42 5.73 4.84 3.18
CA HIS A 42 6.81 5.68 3.70
C HIS A 42 8.19 5.05 3.45
N ARG A 43 9.22 5.87 3.24
CA ARG A 43 10.62 5.42 3.09
C ARG A 43 11.32 5.47 4.44
N ILE A 44 11.44 4.31 5.11
CA ILE A 44 11.91 4.19 6.50
C ILE A 44 13.19 3.33 6.58
N GLU A 45 13.77 2.96 5.45
CA GLU A 45 14.90 2.02 5.37
C GLU A 45 16.14 2.50 6.15
N ALA A 46 16.37 3.82 6.24
CA ALA A 46 17.50 4.41 6.95
C ALA A 46 17.16 4.80 8.42
N LEU A 47 15.91 4.60 8.86
CA LEU A 47 15.51 4.91 10.23
C LEU A 47 15.95 3.79 11.18
N ARG A 48 16.38 4.17 12.39
CA ARG A 48 16.79 3.20 13.41
C ARG A 48 15.61 2.43 14.02
N GLU A 49 14.57 3.16 14.42
CA GLU A 49 13.45 2.60 15.19
C GLU A 49 12.13 3.30 14.85
N VAL A 50 11.02 2.58 14.99
CA VAL A 50 9.66 3.10 14.87
C VAL A 50 8.87 2.62 16.09
N PRO A 51 8.20 3.50 16.85
CA PRO A 51 8.08 4.96 16.64
C PRO A 51 9.38 5.72 16.93
N MET A 52 9.68 6.73 16.13
CA MET A 52 10.87 7.57 16.35
C MET A 52 10.58 8.60 17.43
N VAL A 53 11.36 8.56 18.51
CA VAL A 53 11.31 9.54 19.62
C VAL A 53 12.62 10.32 19.63
N VAL A 54 12.51 11.65 19.70
CA VAL A 54 13.62 12.60 19.66
C VAL A 54 13.57 13.48 20.91
N ASP A 55 14.73 13.95 21.35
CA ASP A 55 14.84 14.87 22.48
C ASP A 55 14.00 16.14 22.30
N ASP A 56 13.57 16.72 23.42
CA ASP A 56 12.73 17.93 23.49
C ASP A 56 13.36 19.16 22.82
N ALA A 57 14.66 19.10 22.48
CA ALA A 57 15.33 20.11 21.67
C ALA A 57 14.63 20.35 20.32
N ILE A 58 13.92 19.34 19.78
CA ILE A 58 13.10 19.48 18.56
C ILE A 58 12.01 20.55 18.69
N GLU A 59 11.54 20.83 19.91
CA GLU A 59 10.48 21.82 20.18
C GLU A 59 10.98 23.26 20.09
N GLN A 60 12.28 23.48 20.27
CA GLN A 60 12.94 24.80 20.27
C GLN A 60 13.54 25.16 18.89
N ILE A 61 13.34 24.31 17.88
CA ILE A 61 13.83 24.59 16.53
C ILE A 61 13.00 25.71 15.92
N ASN A 62 13.67 26.82 15.61
CA ASN A 62 13.04 28.01 15.07
C ASN A 62 13.08 28.08 13.53
N LYS A 63 14.17 27.61 12.92
CA LYS A 63 14.41 27.75 11.47
C LYS A 63 14.05 26.48 10.73
N THR A 64 13.35 26.64 9.61
CA THR A 64 12.99 25.56 8.69
C THR A 64 14.21 24.82 8.14
N LYS A 65 15.32 25.54 7.90
CA LYS A 65 16.58 24.95 7.43
C LYS A 65 17.13 23.92 8.42
N ASP A 66 17.06 24.23 9.71
CA ASP A 66 17.59 23.36 10.76
C ASP A 66 16.65 22.17 10.99
N ALA A 67 15.34 22.39 10.87
CA ALA A 67 14.34 21.32 10.86
C ALA A 67 14.54 20.32 9.71
N VAL A 68 14.85 20.78 8.49
CA VAL A 68 15.15 19.89 7.35
C VAL A 68 16.42 19.09 7.61
N LYS A 69 17.49 19.73 8.10
CA LYS A 69 18.74 19.04 8.45
C LYS A 69 18.49 17.95 9.50
N LEU A 70 17.70 18.23 10.53
CA LEU A 70 17.37 17.25 11.56
C LEU A 70 16.63 16.03 10.98
N LEU A 71 15.68 16.24 10.07
CA LEU A 71 14.99 15.12 9.43
C LEU A 71 15.95 14.30 8.55
N GLU A 72 16.90 14.94 7.87
CA GLU A 72 17.94 14.26 7.10
C GLU A 72 18.88 13.45 8.00
N THR A 73 19.32 13.98 9.15
CA THR A 73 20.19 13.27 10.10
C THR A 73 19.51 12.07 10.75
N ILE A 74 18.21 12.14 10.98
CA ILE A 74 17.40 11.02 11.51
C ILE A 74 17.25 9.89 10.47
N GLY A 75 17.54 10.15 9.19
CA GLY A 75 17.41 9.16 8.11
C GLY A 75 16.16 9.34 7.24
N LEU A 76 15.44 10.47 7.36
CA LEU A 76 14.24 10.76 6.57
C LEU A 76 14.52 11.44 5.22
N GLY A 77 15.77 11.51 4.79
CA GLY A 77 16.13 12.14 3.51
C GLY A 77 15.41 11.51 2.30
N ALA A 78 15.29 10.17 2.25
CA ALA A 78 14.56 9.48 1.18
C ALA A 78 13.05 9.80 1.21
N GLU A 79 12.50 9.95 2.41
CA GLU A 79 11.09 10.31 2.61
C GLU A 79 10.81 11.75 2.18
N LEU A 80 11.69 12.70 2.53
CA LEU A 80 11.58 14.09 2.08
C LEU A 80 11.62 14.20 0.54
N LYS A 81 12.51 13.46 -0.12
CA LYS A 81 12.58 13.38 -1.59
C LYS A 81 11.30 12.80 -2.21
N ARG A 82 10.66 11.83 -1.53
CA ARG A 82 9.36 11.29 -1.97
C ARG A 82 8.27 12.36 -1.93
N ILE A 83 8.28 13.18 -0.88
CA ILE A 83 7.21 14.15 -0.60
C ILE A 83 7.30 15.41 -1.44
N ASP A 84 8.50 15.79 -1.89
CA ASP A 84 8.65 16.98 -2.73
C ASP A 84 7.99 16.83 -4.11
N LYS A 85 7.78 15.59 -4.57
CA LYS A 85 7.10 15.30 -5.84
C LYS A 85 5.65 15.79 -5.82
N VAL A 86 5.30 16.56 -6.85
CA VAL A 86 3.94 17.04 -7.08
C VAL A 86 3.16 15.99 -7.87
N THR A 87 2.08 15.47 -7.30
CA THR A 87 1.23 14.45 -7.94
C THR A 87 0.09 15.03 -8.76
N GLY A 88 -0.20 16.33 -8.59
CA GLY A 88 -1.23 17.03 -9.35
C GLY A 88 -1.58 18.37 -8.73
N ARG A 89 -2.73 18.92 -9.09
CA ARG A 89 -3.28 20.14 -8.49
C ARG A 89 -4.68 19.90 -7.93
N ALA A 90 -4.99 20.62 -6.86
CA ALA A 90 -6.34 20.71 -6.30
C ALA A 90 -7.16 21.75 -7.08
N ARG A 91 -8.47 21.80 -6.83
CA ARG A 91 -9.40 22.70 -7.54
C ARG A 91 -9.10 24.18 -7.26
N ASP A 92 -8.51 24.47 -6.11
CA ASP A 92 -8.01 25.78 -5.68
C ASP A 92 -6.59 26.09 -6.23
N GLY A 93 -6.07 25.26 -7.14
CA GLY A 93 -4.75 25.45 -7.76
C GLY A 93 -3.56 25.00 -6.91
N ARG A 94 -3.77 24.57 -5.65
CA ARG A 94 -2.68 24.12 -4.77
C ARG A 94 -2.06 22.82 -5.28
N LYS A 95 -0.73 22.70 -5.16
CA LYS A 95 0.02 21.49 -5.50
C LYS A 95 -0.38 20.35 -4.56
N LYS A 96 -0.81 19.22 -5.12
CA LYS A 96 -1.03 17.98 -4.37
C LYS A 96 0.32 17.29 -4.17
N ARG A 97 0.60 16.92 -2.93
CA ARG A 97 1.80 16.21 -2.50
C ARG A 97 1.38 14.95 -1.75
N PRO A 98 2.20 13.89 -1.75
CA PRO A 98 1.91 12.73 -0.93
C PRO A 98 2.06 13.09 0.56
N VAL A 99 1.41 12.32 1.42
CA VAL A 99 1.44 12.55 2.86
C VAL A 99 2.78 12.12 3.44
N GLY A 100 3.48 13.05 4.09
CA GLY A 100 4.77 12.82 4.74
C GLY A 100 4.68 12.48 6.23
N PRO A 101 5.81 12.58 6.96
CA PRO A 101 5.84 12.30 8.39
C PRO A 101 4.95 13.27 9.16
N LEU A 102 4.39 12.78 10.27
CA LEU A 102 3.66 13.57 11.24
C LEU A 102 4.57 13.83 12.43
N ILE A 103 4.87 15.10 12.70
CA ILE A 103 5.68 15.51 13.85
C ILE A 103 4.73 15.84 14.99
N ILE A 104 4.91 15.17 16.12
CA ILE A 104 4.04 15.28 17.28
C ILE A 104 4.83 15.91 18.42
N LEU A 105 4.37 17.11 18.82
CA LEU A 105 5.00 17.95 19.84
C LEU A 105 3.97 18.28 20.94
N ARG A 106 4.45 18.86 22.04
CA ARG A 106 3.56 19.47 23.06
C ARG A 106 2.87 20.72 22.52
N ALA A 107 1.76 21.12 23.13
CA ALA A 107 1.07 22.38 22.77
C ALA A 107 1.94 23.63 23.04
N THR A 108 2.88 23.54 23.97
CA THR A 108 3.83 24.58 24.35
C THR A 108 4.89 24.84 23.27
N ALA A 109 5.13 23.87 22.37
CA ALA A 109 6.16 23.91 21.32
C ALA A 109 5.75 24.79 20.11
N VAL A 110 5.55 26.09 20.35
CA VAL A 110 5.13 27.03 19.29
C VAL A 110 6.21 27.18 18.21
N GLU A 111 7.47 27.20 18.62
CA GLU A 111 8.64 27.39 17.75
C GLU A 111 8.83 26.20 16.80
N GLY A 112 8.93 24.99 17.33
CA GLY A 112 8.99 23.77 16.53
C GLY A 112 7.83 23.66 15.55
N LYS A 113 6.60 23.99 15.98
CA LYS A 113 5.43 24.01 15.08
C LYS A 113 5.61 24.98 13.91
N ARG A 114 6.23 26.14 14.12
CA ARG A 114 6.53 27.11 13.06
C ARG A 114 7.60 26.59 12.11
N ALA A 115 8.67 25.97 12.63
CA ALA A 115 9.76 25.45 11.81
C ALA A 115 9.34 24.31 10.87
N PHE A 116 8.48 23.39 11.33
CA PHE A 116 8.09 22.23 10.53
C PHE A 116 6.90 22.49 9.57
N ARG A 117 6.07 23.52 9.81
CA ARG A 117 4.84 23.76 9.02
C ARG A 117 5.09 24.02 7.53
N ASN A 118 6.22 24.62 7.17
CA ASN A 118 6.50 25.00 5.78
C ASN A 118 7.20 23.89 4.97
N ILE A 119 7.55 22.77 5.60
CA ILE A 119 8.21 21.67 4.90
C ILE A 119 7.16 20.93 4.04
N PRO A 120 7.43 20.65 2.75
CA PRO A 120 6.51 19.94 1.87
C PRO A 120 5.99 18.64 2.50
N GLY A 121 4.66 18.52 2.63
CA GLY A 121 3.91 17.33 3.05
C GLY A 121 4.23 16.78 4.45
N VAL A 122 5.09 17.44 5.22
CA VAL A 122 5.23 17.24 6.66
C VAL A 122 4.08 17.95 7.34
N GLU A 123 3.49 17.30 8.34
CA GLU A 123 2.46 17.92 9.17
C GLU A 123 2.88 17.93 10.63
N VAL A 124 2.37 18.91 11.38
CA VAL A 124 2.56 18.99 12.83
C VAL A 124 1.23 18.73 13.52
N ALA A 125 1.27 17.95 14.60
CA ALA A 125 0.16 17.74 15.53
C ALA A 125 0.61 17.98 16.97
N CYS A 126 -0.35 18.33 17.82
CA CYS A 126 -0.14 18.48 19.25
C CYS A 126 -0.74 17.25 19.96
N VAL A 127 -0.09 16.73 20.98
CA VAL A 127 -0.53 15.53 21.73
C VAL A 127 -1.92 15.73 22.35
N GLU A 128 -2.14 16.90 22.93
CA GLU A 128 -3.38 17.25 23.62
C GLU A 128 -4.57 17.34 22.65
N ARG A 129 -4.29 17.51 21.34
CA ARG A 129 -5.28 17.68 20.27
C ARG A 129 -4.96 16.77 19.08
N LEU A 130 -4.65 15.50 19.36
CA LEU A 130 -4.44 14.50 18.31
C LEU A 130 -5.71 14.31 17.46
N ASN A 131 -5.51 14.31 16.15
CA ASN A 131 -6.59 14.18 15.19
C ASN A 131 -6.42 12.88 14.38
N LEU A 132 -7.46 12.05 14.40
CA LEU A 132 -7.53 10.83 13.60
C LEU A 132 -7.27 11.08 12.11
N LEU A 133 -7.74 12.19 11.55
CA LEU A 133 -7.55 12.52 10.14
C LEU A 133 -6.09 12.80 9.77
N LYS A 134 -5.28 13.24 10.75
CA LYS A 134 -3.84 13.41 10.56
C LYS A 134 -3.09 12.10 10.74
N LEU A 135 -3.48 11.27 11.71
CA LEU A 135 -2.85 9.96 11.94
C LEU A 135 -3.16 8.97 10.81
N ALA A 136 -4.41 8.94 10.34
CA ALA A 136 -4.89 8.04 9.30
C ALA A 136 -5.63 8.79 8.19
N PRO A 137 -4.94 9.60 7.38
CA PRO A 137 -5.58 10.33 6.29
C PRO A 137 -6.06 9.33 5.22
N ALA A 138 -7.22 9.63 4.65
CA ALA A 138 -7.99 8.72 3.78
C ALA A 138 -8.32 7.35 4.41
N GLY A 139 -8.22 7.20 5.74
CA GLY A 139 -8.50 5.95 6.45
C GLY A 139 -7.37 4.92 6.42
N ALA A 140 -6.20 5.26 5.86
CA ALA A 140 -5.04 4.37 5.85
C ALA A 140 -4.23 4.49 7.15
N LEU A 141 -4.05 3.37 7.85
CA LEU A 141 -3.31 3.26 9.12
C LEU A 141 -1.79 3.25 8.90
N GLY A 142 -1.01 3.54 9.95
CA GLY A 142 0.45 3.47 9.92
C GLY A 142 1.13 4.68 9.29
N ARG A 143 0.73 5.90 9.64
CA ARG A 143 1.51 7.08 9.24
C ARG A 143 2.82 7.11 10.02
N LEU A 144 3.91 7.48 9.35
CA LEU A 144 5.19 7.70 9.98
C LEU A 144 5.07 8.88 10.96
N CYS A 145 5.34 8.63 12.25
CA CYS A 145 5.30 9.64 13.30
C CYS A 145 6.68 9.83 13.92
N VAL A 146 7.03 11.10 14.15
CA VAL A 146 8.22 11.52 14.91
C VAL A 146 7.72 12.25 16.15
N TRP A 147 8.15 11.80 17.32
CA TRP A 147 7.70 12.29 18.61
C TRP A 147 8.80 13.10 19.29
N SER A 148 8.40 14.19 19.94
CA SER A 148 9.17 14.79 21.03
C SER A 148 9.08 13.87 22.27
N LYS A 149 10.14 13.81 23.09
CA LYS A 149 10.19 12.96 24.29
C LYS A 149 9.05 13.30 25.25
N SER A 150 8.89 14.57 25.62
CA SER A 150 7.81 15.07 26.47
C SER A 150 6.42 14.82 25.86
N ALA A 151 6.31 14.86 24.53
CA ALA A 151 5.08 14.53 23.83
C ALA A 151 4.73 13.03 23.94
N PHE A 152 5.73 12.16 23.91
CA PHE A 152 5.55 10.73 24.06
C PHE A 152 5.17 10.35 25.49
N GLU A 153 5.83 10.94 26.50
CA GLU A 153 5.50 10.71 27.92
C GLU A 153 4.08 11.18 28.27
N ALA A 154 3.65 12.32 27.73
CA ALA A 154 2.30 12.84 27.95
C ALA A 154 1.19 12.00 27.30
N LEU A 155 1.52 11.03 26.43
CA LEU A 155 0.54 10.28 25.66
C LEU A 155 -0.41 9.46 26.55
N ASP A 156 0.13 8.86 27.61
CA ASP A 156 -0.59 7.99 28.54
C ASP A 156 -1.71 8.73 29.28
N ASP A 157 -1.52 10.03 29.56
CA ASP A 157 -2.54 10.86 30.20
C ASP A 157 -3.74 11.12 29.29
N TYR A 158 -3.52 11.25 27.98
CA TYR A 158 -4.56 11.65 27.03
C TYR A 158 -5.26 10.45 26.36
N ILE A 159 -4.59 9.30 26.23
CA ILE A 159 -5.15 8.11 25.57
C ILE A 159 -5.40 6.99 26.59
N LYS A 160 -6.43 7.18 27.42
CA LYS A 160 -6.81 6.19 28.45
C LYS A 160 -7.63 5.01 27.94
N MET A 161 -8.25 5.14 26.76
CA MET A 161 -9.21 4.15 26.28
C MET A 161 -8.56 3.21 25.26
N MET A 162 -8.18 2.02 25.73
CA MET A 162 -7.65 0.98 24.86
C MET A 162 -8.77 0.23 24.12
N PRO A 163 -8.57 -0.13 22.84
CA PRO A 163 -9.53 -0.96 22.11
C PRO A 163 -9.69 -2.32 22.79
N THR A 164 -10.93 -2.81 22.89
CA THR A 164 -11.20 -4.18 23.33
C THR A 164 -10.64 -5.15 22.30
N LYS A 165 -9.68 -5.97 22.70
CA LYS A 165 -9.11 -7.03 21.84
C LYS A 165 -9.98 -8.27 21.97
N LEU A 166 -10.42 -8.83 20.83
CA LEU A 166 -11.11 -10.12 20.80
C LEU A 166 -10.16 -11.28 21.13
N LEU A 167 -8.92 -11.17 20.66
CA LEU A 167 -7.85 -12.14 20.91
C LEU A 167 -6.80 -11.51 21.82
N LYS A 168 -6.30 -12.28 22.81
CA LYS A 168 -5.16 -11.86 23.62
C LYS A 168 -3.88 -11.82 22.78
N ASN A 169 -3.66 -12.87 21.99
CA ASN A 169 -2.55 -13.02 21.05
C ASN A 169 -3.11 -13.13 19.63
N ALA A 170 -2.58 -12.32 18.70
CA ALA A 170 -3.03 -12.32 17.30
C ALA A 170 -2.30 -13.36 16.42
N ASP A 171 -1.23 -13.97 16.93
CA ASP A 171 -0.45 -14.97 16.21
C ASP A 171 -1.15 -16.33 16.27
N LEU A 172 -1.99 -16.58 15.26
CA LEU A 172 -2.71 -17.84 15.12
C LEU A 172 -1.76 -18.99 14.73
N SER A 173 -0.70 -18.71 13.97
CA SER A 173 0.31 -19.72 13.62
C SER A 173 0.95 -20.31 14.86
N ALA A 174 1.47 -19.48 15.76
CA ALA A 174 2.08 -19.93 17.00
C ALA A 174 1.09 -20.69 17.90
N LEU A 175 -0.18 -20.26 17.94
CA LEU A 175 -1.22 -20.98 18.69
C LEU A 175 -1.54 -22.34 18.08
N ILE A 176 -1.66 -22.43 16.76
CA ILE A 176 -1.92 -23.68 16.04
C ILE A 176 -0.74 -24.64 16.21
N GLU A 177 0.49 -24.14 16.11
CA GLU A 177 1.73 -24.92 16.23
C GLU A 177 2.06 -25.30 17.68
N SER A 178 1.35 -24.74 18.66
CA SER A 178 1.57 -25.07 20.07
C SER A 178 1.35 -26.55 20.36
N THR A 179 2.21 -27.13 21.19
CA THR A 179 2.16 -28.54 21.58
C THR A 179 0.79 -29.01 22.09
N PRO A 180 0.02 -28.27 22.92
CA PRO A 180 -1.30 -28.74 23.36
C PRO A 180 -2.31 -28.80 22.21
N VAL A 181 -2.25 -27.87 21.25
CA VAL A 181 -3.15 -27.87 20.10
C VAL A 181 -2.77 -29.00 19.14
N GLN A 182 -1.49 -29.15 18.81
CA GLN A 182 -1.02 -30.21 17.93
C GLN A 182 -1.26 -31.62 18.49
N ALA A 183 -1.12 -31.82 19.81
CA ALA A 183 -1.41 -33.10 20.45
C ALA A 183 -2.90 -33.48 20.41
N ALA A 184 -3.81 -32.49 20.38
CA ALA A 184 -5.24 -32.71 20.29
C ALA A 184 -5.75 -32.92 18.85
N LEU A 185 -5.00 -32.45 17.84
CA LEU A 185 -5.37 -32.57 16.44
C LEU A 185 -5.14 -34.00 15.92
N ARG A 186 -6.06 -34.46 15.06
CA ARG A 186 -5.90 -35.73 14.33
C ARG A 186 -4.91 -35.54 13.18
N ALA A 187 -4.25 -36.63 12.78
CA ALA A 187 -3.42 -36.64 11.58
C ALA A 187 -4.22 -36.10 10.37
N PRO A 188 -3.58 -35.33 9.47
CA PRO A 188 -4.23 -34.78 8.30
C PRO A 188 -4.78 -35.93 7.44
N ARG A 189 -6.05 -35.84 7.04
CA ARG A 189 -6.64 -36.82 6.14
C ARG A 189 -5.98 -36.73 4.78
N GLU A 190 -5.63 -37.86 4.20
CA GLU A 190 -5.16 -37.90 2.82
C GLU A 190 -6.26 -37.37 1.89
N GLY A 191 -5.87 -36.49 0.96
CA GLY A 191 -6.79 -35.94 -0.01
C GLY A 191 -7.33 -37.05 -0.92
N THR A 192 -8.56 -36.88 -1.40
CA THR A 192 -9.08 -37.78 -2.43
C THR A 192 -8.20 -37.66 -3.67
N PRO A 193 -7.74 -38.79 -4.25
CA PRO A 193 -6.97 -38.72 -5.48
C PRO A 193 -7.81 -38.03 -6.55
N LYS A 194 -7.19 -37.11 -7.30
CA LYS A 194 -7.87 -36.46 -8.43
C LYS A 194 -8.38 -37.55 -9.37
N ALA A 195 -9.66 -37.49 -9.71
CA ALA A 195 -10.24 -38.41 -10.68
C ALA A 195 -9.49 -38.28 -12.01
N THR A 196 -8.69 -39.28 -12.33
CA THR A 196 -8.03 -39.36 -13.64
C THR A 196 -9.10 -39.70 -14.67
N ARG A 197 -9.25 -38.86 -15.70
CA ARG A 197 -10.09 -39.20 -16.85
C ARG A 197 -9.47 -40.43 -17.53
N LYS A 198 -10.16 -41.57 -17.48
CA LYS A 198 -9.76 -42.76 -18.24
C LYS A 198 -9.77 -42.38 -19.72
N SER A 199 -8.59 -42.29 -20.36
CA SER A 199 -8.53 -42.15 -21.81
C SER A 199 -9.02 -43.46 -22.42
N GLY A 200 -9.92 -43.39 -23.40
CA GLY A 200 -10.53 -44.58 -24.01
C GLY A 200 -9.54 -45.50 -24.74
N CYS A 201 -8.28 -45.08 -24.90
CA CYS A 201 -7.19 -45.85 -25.47
C CYS A 201 -5.93 -45.64 -24.64
N SER A 202 -5.11 -46.69 -24.47
CA SER A 202 -3.82 -46.56 -23.80
C SER A 202 -2.90 -45.67 -24.64
N LYS A 203 -2.05 -44.88 -23.99
CA LYS A 203 -1.08 -44.01 -24.71
C LYS A 203 -0.15 -44.84 -25.60
N GLU A 204 0.10 -46.08 -25.23
CA GLU A 204 0.93 -47.04 -25.97
C GLU A 204 0.23 -47.49 -27.26
N VAL A 205 -1.06 -47.82 -27.20
CA VAL A 205 -1.83 -48.18 -28.40
C VAL A 205 -1.96 -46.98 -29.35
N LEU A 206 -2.15 -45.77 -28.83
CA LEU A 206 -2.14 -44.56 -29.67
C LEU A 206 -0.78 -44.32 -30.33
N LYS A 207 0.33 -44.56 -29.62
CA LYS A 207 1.68 -44.46 -30.19
C LYS A 207 1.93 -45.53 -31.26
N PHE A 208 1.57 -46.78 -30.98
CA PHE A 208 1.68 -47.89 -31.92
C PHE A 208 0.90 -47.60 -33.22
N VAL A 209 -0.38 -47.25 -33.12
CA VAL A 209 -1.21 -46.88 -34.28
C VAL A 209 -0.60 -45.70 -35.04
N GLN A 210 -0.07 -44.70 -34.33
CA GLN A 210 0.56 -43.54 -34.96
C GLN A 210 1.88 -43.89 -35.67
N GLU A 211 2.64 -44.86 -35.16
CA GLU A 211 3.86 -45.38 -35.78
C GLU A 211 3.54 -46.26 -36.99
N SER A 212 2.56 -47.17 -36.90
CA SER A 212 2.10 -47.98 -38.01
C SER A 212 1.58 -47.13 -39.18
N LEU A 213 0.76 -46.11 -38.88
CA LEU A 213 0.25 -45.19 -39.90
C LEU A 213 1.34 -44.28 -40.50
N ARG A 214 2.47 -44.08 -39.81
CA ARG A 214 3.66 -43.41 -40.36
C ARG A 214 4.46 -44.35 -41.26
N SER A 215 4.62 -45.62 -40.89
CA SER A 215 5.31 -46.61 -41.72
C SER A 215 4.56 -46.92 -43.01
N GLU A 216 3.23 -46.89 -42.97
CA GLU A 216 2.37 -47.05 -44.15
C GLU A 216 2.29 -45.77 -45.02
N GLY A 217 2.95 -44.68 -44.62
CA GLY A 217 3.00 -43.42 -45.38
C GLY A 217 1.69 -42.62 -45.43
N LEU A 218 0.65 -43.06 -44.70
CA LEU A 218 -0.69 -42.45 -44.69
C LEU A 218 -0.74 -41.13 -43.89
N ILE A 219 0.16 -40.95 -42.92
CA ILE A 219 0.31 -39.70 -42.19
C ILE A 219 1.43 -38.88 -42.80
N ASN A 220 1.08 -37.94 -43.68
CA ASN A 220 1.98 -36.90 -44.12
C ASN A 220 2.52 -36.15 -42.89
N THR A 221 3.83 -36.22 -42.65
CA THR A 221 4.50 -35.28 -41.75
C THR A 221 4.17 -33.89 -42.29
N LYS A 222 3.38 -33.10 -41.57
CA LYS A 222 3.11 -31.71 -41.94
C LYS A 222 4.47 -31.02 -42.10
N VAL A 223 4.95 -30.88 -43.33
CA VAL A 223 6.13 -30.09 -43.63
C VAL A 223 5.74 -28.68 -43.23
N LYS A 224 6.27 -28.20 -42.11
CA LYS A 224 6.08 -26.81 -41.71
C LYS A 224 6.71 -25.97 -42.82
N ALA A 225 5.89 -25.41 -43.70
CA ALA A 225 6.34 -24.47 -44.71
C ALA A 225 7.10 -23.34 -43.99
N LYS A 226 8.43 -23.32 -44.14
CA LYS A 226 9.27 -22.26 -43.60
C LYS A 226 8.98 -21.02 -44.44
N LYS A 227 8.25 -20.06 -43.87
CA LYS A 227 8.02 -18.75 -44.51
C LYS A 227 9.35 -18.14 -44.91
N THR A 228 9.44 -17.64 -46.14
CA THR A 228 10.68 -17.00 -46.60
C THR A 228 10.95 -15.73 -45.78
N LYS A 229 12.21 -15.30 -45.71
CA LYS A 229 12.57 -14.07 -44.96
C LYS A 229 11.79 -12.85 -45.47
N GLU A 230 11.45 -12.83 -46.76
CA GLU A 230 10.67 -11.78 -47.39
C GLU A 230 9.20 -11.79 -46.96
N GLU A 231 8.57 -12.97 -46.92
CA GLU A 231 7.21 -13.12 -46.39
C GLU A 231 7.13 -12.70 -44.91
N MET A 232 8.13 -13.04 -44.11
CA MET A 232 8.19 -12.59 -42.72
C MET A 232 8.35 -11.07 -42.60
N LYS A 233 9.16 -10.44 -43.47
CA LYS A 233 9.30 -8.98 -43.52
C LYS A 233 7.99 -8.31 -43.95
N ARG A 234 7.29 -8.86 -44.96
CA ARG A 234 5.98 -8.37 -45.41
C ARG A 234 4.92 -8.49 -44.31
N CYS A 235 4.82 -9.63 -43.63
CA CYS A 235 3.90 -9.78 -42.50
C CYS A 235 4.20 -8.78 -41.37
N LYS A 236 5.47 -8.54 -41.05
CA LYS A 236 5.87 -7.54 -40.03
C LYS A 236 5.57 -6.10 -40.46
N ALA A 237 5.72 -5.79 -41.73
CA ALA A 237 5.36 -4.47 -42.27
C ALA A 237 3.84 -4.26 -42.18
N ASN A 238 3.05 -5.25 -42.59
CA ASN A 238 1.59 -5.20 -42.54
C ASN A 238 1.07 -5.08 -41.11
N SER A 239 1.65 -5.83 -40.15
CA SER A 239 1.28 -5.68 -38.74
C SER A 239 1.61 -4.29 -38.20
N LYS A 240 2.78 -3.73 -38.55
CA LYS A 240 3.16 -2.36 -38.14
C LYS A 240 2.22 -1.31 -38.72
N ALA A 241 1.83 -1.45 -39.99
CA ALA A 241 0.86 -0.55 -40.62
C ALA A 241 -0.50 -0.62 -39.93
N PHE A 242 -0.98 -1.83 -39.63
CA PHE A 242 -2.24 -2.03 -38.90
C PHE A 242 -2.24 -1.35 -37.53
N TYR A 243 -1.17 -1.50 -36.73
CA TYR A 243 -1.06 -0.83 -35.44
C TYR A 243 -1.01 0.69 -35.55
N LYS A 244 -0.31 1.24 -36.56
CA LYS A 244 -0.30 2.68 -36.81
C LYS A 244 -1.69 3.21 -37.14
N ASN A 245 -2.42 2.52 -38.02
CA ASN A 245 -3.78 2.90 -38.40
C ASN A 245 -4.73 2.88 -37.20
N ILE A 246 -4.58 1.93 -36.27
CA ILE A 246 -5.36 1.92 -35.02
C ILE A 246 -5.03 3.13 -34.14
N ILE A 247 -3.74 3.44 -33.97
CA ILE A 247 -3.31 4.60 -33.16
C ILE A 247 -3.85 5.90 -33.76
N GLU A 248 -3.77 6.05 -35.08
CA GLU A 248 -4.33 7.20 -35.79
C GLU A 248 -5.86 7.28 -35.64
N ALA A 249 -6.58 6.17 -35.81
CA ALA A 249 -8.03 6.12 -35.63
C ALA A 249 -8.48 6.42 -34.19
N ILE A 250 -7.69 6.04 -33.18
CA ILE A 250 -7.93 6.37 -31.77
C ILE A 250 -7.63 7.85 -31.51
N SER A 251 -6.58 8.40 -32.12
CA SER A 251 -6.20 9.81 -31.95
C SER A 251 -7.16 10.80 -32.62
N THR A 252 -7.83 10.37 -33.69
CA THR A 252 -8.74 11.20 -34.52
C THR A 252 -10.19 11.15 -34.06
N LYS A 253 -10.58 10.20 -33.20
CA LYS A 253 -11.89 10.21 -32.56
C LYS A 253 -11.88 11.17 -31.36
N PRO A 254 -12.61 12.31 -31.40
CA PRO A 254 -12.77 13.12 -30.20
C PRO A 254 -13.54 12.29 -29.16
N LEU A 255 -13.04 12.27 -27.93
CA LEU A 255 -13.72 11.71 -26.78
C LEU A 255 -14.94 12.59 -26.45
N THR A 256 -16.06 12.33 -27.12
CA THR A 256 -17.39 12.72 -26.64
C THR A 256 -17.82 11.80 -25.50
#